data_AF-A0A9E4SHU4-F1
#
_entry.id   AF-A0A9E4SHU4-F1
#
_cell.length_a   1.000
_cell.length_b   1.000
_cell.length_c   1.000
_cell.angle_alpha   90.00
_cell.angle_beta   90.00
_cell.angle_gamma   90.00
#
_symmetry.space_group_name_H-M   'P 1'
#
loop_
_entity.id
_entity.type
_entity.pdbx_description
1 polymer ?
#
loop_
_entity_poly.entity_id
_entity_poly.type
_entity_poly.pdbx_seq_one_letter_code
_entity_poly.pdbx_strand_id
1 'polypeptide(L)'
;MHDEPWAHAHDPDEERLAALTVVQNNPNADYYHHENIELTTVGIDIGSSTSHLMFSRIHLQRESKSHSSRYVVVERETLYRSPILLTPYTAENAINTPRLEAFINEAYREAGYATDDIDSGAVILTGEAVKRTNAEAIAGLFADAAGKFVCASAGNNLEAILAANGSGAVSLSRDPVQTVLNVDMGGGTTKFALVHDGHVVETAALNVGGRLVATDGSGRIVRIEPAAHTVAAHVGIALKLGAPLEEGDRDRIAEAMATCVMELVERAPRTELTNELLLTSDLASTEPVDALVFSGGVSEYVYETETRSFDDLAIPLAAAVRRRLAEIDLPAPVRPATERIRATVIGASQFTVQLSGNTLSISDPGLLPYRNVPVLLSTLPEDRDVEADEVRALIAQALERLDITEGEAVVALAFDWEGLPRYAQLRKIADGIVAAVPRTLAGGGPLILVFTGDYAKLVGETMTKDIGVTNPIVSIDNLELQEFDYIDVGEMIYPARVVPVVVKSLVFPEVSGRKAEVIEQ
;
A
#
# COMPACT_ATOMS: atom_id res chain seq x y z
N MET A 1 -31.61 29.41 32.76
CA MET A 1 -32.28 28.97 31.51
C MET A 1 -31.72 29.86 30.42
N HIS A 2 -30.69 29.47 29.67
CA HIS A 2 -30.32 28.14 29.19
C HIS A 2 -28.80 27.91 29.32
N ASP A 3 -28.45 26.74 29.84
CA ASP A 3 -27.23 26.03 29.47
C ASP A 3 -27.46 25.41 28.08
N GLU A 4 -26.47 25.48 27.20
CA GLU A 4 -26.31 24.46 26.15
C GLU A 4 -24.84 24.05 25.98
N PRO A 5 -24.59 22.77 25.66
CA PRO A 5 -23.34 22.08 25.93
C PRO A 5 -22.72 21.51 24.64
N TRP A 6 -21.70 22.17 24.11
CA TRP A 6 -20.85 21.57 23.07
C TRP A 6 -19.40 21.72 23.51
N ALA A 7 -18.94 20.74 24.28
CA ALA A 7 -17.52 20.54 24.49
C ALA A 7 -16.92 20.19 23.12
N HIS A 8 -16.10 21.10 22.60
CA HIS A 8 -15.17 20.80 21.52
C HIS A 8 -14.33 19.61 21.98
N ALA A 9 -14.50 18.45 21.33
CA ALA A 9 -13.54 17.38 21.43
C ALA A 9 -12.31 17.82 20.64
N HIS A 10 -11.42 18.54 21.30
CA HIS A 10 -10.09 18.85 20.77
C HIS A 10 -9.29 17.55 20.70
N ASP A 11 -8.61 17.34 19.58
CA ASP A 11 -7.72 16.20 19.38
C ASP A 11 -6.51 16.36 20.33
N PRO A 12 -6.29 15.43 21.28
CA PRO A 12 -5.15 15.50 22.20
C PRO A 12 -3.80 15.46 21.49
N ASP A 13 -3.73 14.84 20.31
CA ASP A 13 -2.49 14.73 19.53
C ASP A 13 -2.16 16.06 18.83
N GLU A 14 -3.19 16.79 18.37
CA GLU A 14 -3.06 18.12 17.79
C GLU A 14 -2.60 19.15 18.83
N GLU A 15 -3.12 19.08 20.06
CA GLU A 15 -2.71 19.96 21.17
C GLU A 15 -1.30 19.63 21.69
N ARG A 16 -0.93 18.34 21.75
CA ARG A 16 0.41 17.88 22.11
C ARG A 16 1.46 18.27 21.06
N LEU A 17 1.13 18.18 19.78
CA LEU A 17 2.01 18.56 18.67
C LEU A 17 2.10 20.09 18.48
N ALA A 18 1.00 20.83 18.70
CA ALA A 18 1.00 22.29 18.70
C ALA A 18 1.78 22.87 19.91
N ALA A 19 1.77 22.19 21.06
CA ALA A 19 2.60 22.58 22.21
C ALA A 19 4.11 22.50 21.90
N LEU A 20 4.54 21.61 20.98
CA LEU A 20 5.94 21.50 20.56
C LEU A 20 6.40 22.68 19.70
N THR A 21 5.50 23.42 19.06
CA THR A 21 5.84 24.55 18.16
C THR A 21 6.07 25.87 18.90
N VAL A 22 5.56 26.04 20.11
CA VAL A 22 5.52 27.35 20.82
C VAL A 22 6.73 27.59 21.75
N VAL A 23 7.63 26.61 21.95
CA VAL A 23 8.73 26.71 22.94
C VAL A 23 10.07 27.16 22.33
N GLN A 24 10.08 27.95 21.26
CA GLN A 24 11.32 28.38 20.58
C GLN A 24 12.24 29.32 21.39
N ASN A 25 11.93 29.66 22.64
CA ASN A 25 12.76 30.56 23.46
C ASN A 25 12.99 30.05 24.91
N ASN A 26 13.28 28.75 25.10
CA ASN A 26 13.74 28.25 26.39
C ASN A 26 15.10 27.54 26.27
N PRO A 27 16.19 28.10 26.84
CA PRO A 27 17.54 27.52 26.77
C PRO A 27 17.72 26.23 27.59
N ASN A 28 16.68 25.75 28.29
CA ASN A 28 16.66 24.48 29.02
C ASN A 28 15.74 23.41 28.37
N ALA A 29 15.31 23.61 27.11
CA ALA A 29 14.49 22.62 26.41
C ALA A 29 15.30 21.36 26.07
N ASP A 30 14.70 20.18 26.26
CA ASP A 30 15.29 18.88 25.99
C ASP A 30 15.42 18.66 24.46
N TYR A 31 16.54 19.09 23.89
CA TYR A 31 16.80 19.08 22.45
C TYR A 31 16.68 17.67 21.82
N TYR A 32 16.90 16.60 22.58
CA TYR A 32 16.81 15.22 22.06
C TYR A 32 15.40 14.86 21.61
N HIS A 33 14.37 15.28 22.33
CA HIS A 33 12.97 15.00 22.00
C HIS A 33 12.43 15.83 20.82
N HIS A 34 13.10 16.92 20.46
CA HIS A 34 12.76 17.71 19.27
C HIS A 34 13.37 17.17 17.97
N GLU A 35 14.35 16.27 18.07
CA GLU A 35 14.98 15.64 16.91
C GLU A 35 14.59 14.18 16.73
N ASN A 36 14.04 13.53 17.77
CA ASN A 36 13.71 12.11 17.75
C ASN A 36 12.29 11.86 18.29
N ILE A 37 11.50 11.12 17.53
CA ILE A 37 10.15 10.67 17.89
C ILE A 37 10.14 9.14 17.83
N GLU A 38 9.61 8.49 18.85
CA GLU A 38 9.32 7.05 18.82
C GLU A 38 7.81 6.85 18.78
N LEU A 39 7.35 6.00 17.86
CA LEU A 39 5.94 5.64 17.69
C LEU A 39 5.76 4.13 17.80
N THR A 40 4.68 3.70 18.43
CA THR A 40 4.20 2.32 18.42
C THR A 40 3.11 2.17 17.36
N THR A 41 3.36 1.33 16.35
CA THR A 41 2.42 1.09 15.26
C THR A 41 1.92 -0.34 15.22
N VAL A 42 0.77 -0.53 14.58
CA VAL A 42 0.22 -1.85 14.27
C VAL A 42 -0.13 -1.98 12.79
N GLY A 43 0.33 -3.05 12.14
CA GLY A 43 -0.09 -3.43 10.80
C GLY A 43 -0.98 -4.66 10.87
N ILE A 44 -2.14 -4.63 10.23
CA ILE A 44 -3.10 -5.73 10.16
C ILE A 44 -3.34 -6.06 8.68
N ASP A 45 -3.11 -7.30 8.28
CA ASP A 45 -3.45 -7.80 6.94
C ASP A 45 -4.53 -8.86 7.07
N ILE A 46 -5.58 -8.68 6.27
CA ILE A 46 -6.73 -9.56 6.19
C ILE A 46 -6.82 -10.03 4.74
N GLY A 47 -6.20 -11.18 4.47
CA GLY A 47 -6.13 -11.72 3.12
C GLY A 47 -7.13 -12.83 2.81
N SER A 48 -6.99 -13.37 1.61
CA SER A 48 -7.88 -14.40 1.04
C SER A 48 -7.89 -15.72 1.82
N SER A 49 -6.82 -15.99 2.55
CA SER A 49 -6.58 -17.26 3.25
C SER A 49 -6.14 -17.07 4.68
N THR A 50 -5.33 -16.04 4.94
CA THR A 50 -4.71 -15.79 6.23
C THR A 50 -4.93 -14.35 6.66
N SER A 51 -5.07 -14.17 7.97
CA SER A 51 -5.09 -12.88 8.63
C SER A 51 -4.04 -12.87 9.73
N HIS A 52 -3.29 -11.77 9.84
CA HIS A 52 -2.26 -11.61 10.86
C HIS A 52 -1.95 -10.14 11.10
N LEU A 53 -1.35 -9.86 12.25
CA LEU A 53 -0.92 -8.52 12.62
C LEU A 53 0.46 -8.50 13.27
N MET A 54 1.05 -7.31 13.27
CA MET A 54 2.38 -7.04 13.80
C MET A 54 2.38 -5.69 14.51
N PHE A 55 3.04 -5.64 15.67
CA PHE A 55 3.35 -4.38 16.34
C PHE A 55 4.82 -4.02 16.10
N SER A 56 5.09 -2.75 15.87
CA SER A 56 6.44 -2.25 15.64
C SER A 56 6.69 -0.95 16.40
N ARG A 57 7.93 -0.73 16.81
CA ARG A 57 8.42 0.58 17.24
C ARG A 57 9.13 1.21 16.07
N ILE A 58 8.75 2.43 15.73
CA ILE A 58 9.35 3.23 14.67
C ILE A 58 10.07 4.40 15.33
N HIS A 59 11.36 4.52 15.06
CA HIS A 59 12.15 5.67 15.45
C HIS A 59 12.27 6.62 14.25
N LEU A 60 11.72 7.79 14.43
CA LEU A 60 11.74 8.91 13.50
C LEU A 60 12.80 9.92 13.94
N GLN A 61 13.62 10.39 13.02
CA GLN A 61 14.56 11.48 13.25
C GLN A 61 14.25 12.66 12.34
N ARG A 62 14.33 13.88 12.88
CA ARG A 62 14.16 15.10 12.09
C ARG A 62 15.33 15.27 11.12
N GLU A 63 15.01 15.53 9.86
CA GLU A 63 16.00 15.80 8.84
C GLU A 63 16.61 17.20 9.05
N SER A 64 17.91 17.25 9.34
CA SER A 64 18.60 18.47 9.77
C SER A 64 19.03 19.39 8.62
N LYS A 65 18.80 18.99 7.35
CA LYS A 65 19.15 19.80 6.18
C LYS A 65 18.03 20.79 5.84
N SER A 66 18.41 22.00 5.43
CA SER A 66 17.52 23.01 4.81
C SER A 66 16.33 23.51 5.64
N HIS A 67 16.43 23.58 6.98
CA HIS A 67 15.32 23.98 7.86
C HIS A 67 14.05 23.11 7.73
N SER A 68 14.20 21.86 7.27
CA SER A 68 13.07 20.94 7.14
C SER A 68 12.41 20.65 8.49
N SER A 69 11.08 20.57 8.51
CA SER A 69 10.30 20.06 9.65
C SER A 69 10.04 18.55 9.54
N ARG A 70 10.59 17.92 8.49
CA ARG A 70 10.37 16.52 8.16
C ARG A 70 11.03 15.58 9.15
N TYR A 71 10.31 14.54 9.51
CA TYR A 71 10.83 13.38 10.20
C TYR A 71 10.96 12.22 9.20
N VAL A 72 12.06 11.48 9.28
CA VAL A 72 12.32 10.28 8.49
C VAL A 72 12.54 9.10 9.41
N VAL A 73 12.10 7.91 9.00
CA VAL A 73 12.34 6.70 9.78
C VAL A 73 13.82 6.35 9.72
N VAL A 74 14.46 6.24 10.90
CA VAL A 74 15.86 5.85 11.06
C VAL A 74 16.03 4.49 11.72
N GLU A 75 15.01 3.97 12.39
CA GLU A 75 15.03 2.61 12.93
C GLU A 75 13.62 2.02 13.00
N ARG A 76 13.53 0.69 12.87
CA ARG A 76 12.31 -0.06 13.11
C ARG A 76 12.63 -1.33 13.87
N GLU A 77 11.91 -1.54 14.97
CA GLU A 77 11.98 -2.74 15.79
C GLU A 77 10.63 -3.48 15.76
N THR A 78 10.63 -4.76 15.42
CA THR A 78 9.43 -5.59 15.61
C THR A 78 9.24 -5.90 17.08
N LEU A 79 8.09 -5.50 17.65
CA LEU A 79 7.78 -5.73 19.06
C LEU A 79 7.03 -7.06 19.27
N TYR A 80 6.11 -7.38 18.36
CA TYR A 80 5.32 -8.61 18.44
C TYR A 80 4.81 -9.03 17.06
N ARG A 81 4.70 -10.35 16.86
CA ARG A 81 4.10 -10.98 15.67
C ARG A 81 2.99 -11.91 16.11
N SER A 82 1.77 -11.72 15.61
CA SER A 82 0.68 -12.64 15.93
C SER A 82 0.92 -14.02 15.33
N PRO A 83 0.30 -15.08 15.89
CA PRO A 83 0.03 -16.29 15.14
C PRO A 83 -0.70 -15.98 13.83
N ILE A 84 -0.58 -16.89 12.85
CA ILE A 84 -1.32 -16.78 11.59
C ILE A 84 -2.72 -17.37 11.83
N LEU A 85 -3.76 -16.55 11.65
CA LEU A 85 -5.14 -16.99 11.64
C LEU A 85 -5.53 -17.38 10.21
N LEU A 86 -6.13 -18.55 10.01
CA LEU A 86 -6.87 -18.81 8.78
C LEU A 86 -8.08 -17.89 8.74
N THR A 87 -8.15 -17.01 7.73
CA THR A 87 -9.18 -15.97 7.64
C THR A 87 -10.57 -16.61 7.78
N PRO A 88 -11.36 -16.19 8.78
CA PRO A 88 -12.52 -16.96 9.19
C PRO A 88 -13.71 -16.62 8.29
N TYR A 89 -13.80 -17.25 7.12
CA TYR A 89 -14.95 -17.04 6.22
C TYR A 89 -16.21 -17.78 6.70
N THR A 90 -17.36 -17.16 6.46
CA THR A 90 -18.70 -17.76 6.64
C THR A 90 -19.17 -18.39 5.33
N ALA A 91 -20.24 -19.19 5.39
CA ALA A 91 -20.85 -19.79 4.20
C ALA A 91 -21.52 -18.76 3.26
N GLU A 92 -21.78 -17.55 3.75
CA GLU A 92 -22.53 -16.48 3.08
C GLU A 92 -21.61 -15.48 2.36
N ASN A 93 -20.39 -15.88 2.02
CA ASN A 93 -19.40 -15.01 1.35
C ASN A 93 -19.06 -13.75 2.16
N ALA A 94 -19.04 -13.86 3.48
CA ALA A 94 -18.65 -12.81 4.43
C ALA A 94 -17.54 -13.30 5.36
N ILE A 95 -16.74 -12.39 5.91
CA ILE A 95 -15.77 -12.71 6.97
C ILE A 95 -16.50 -12.73 8.32
N ASN A 96 -16.23 -13.72 9.16
CA ASN A 96 -16.77 -13.84 10.52
C ASN A 96 -16.11 -12.78 11.41
N THR A 97 -16.74 -11.61 11.47
CA THR A 97 -16.28 -10.45 12.23
C THR A 97 -16.02 -10.76 13.71
N PRO A 98 -16.93 -11.41 14.48
CA PRO A 98 -16.66 -11.72 15.89
C PRO A 98 -15.40 -12.57 16.10
N ARG A 99 -15.13 -13.54 15.21
CA ARG A 99 -13.93 -14.38 15.31
C ARG A 99 -12.66 -13.61 14.95
N LEU A 100 -12.73 -12.71 13.98
CA LEU A 100 -11.61 -11.83 13.62
C LEU A 100 -11.30 -10.85 14.75
N GLU A 101 -12.32 -10.22 15.33
CA GLU A 101 -12.19 -9.30 16.46
C GLU A 101 -11.60 -9.98 17.70
N ALA A 102 -12.06 -11.21 18.03
CA ALA A 102 -11.49 -11.99 19.11
C ALA A 102 -10.00 -12.30 18.91
N PHE A 103 -9.58 -12.60 17.67
CA PHE A 103 -8.18 -12.83 17.34
C PHE A 103 -7.33 -11.57 17.53
N ILE A 104 -7.84 -10.41 17.11
CA ILE A 104 -7.13 -9.13 17.24
C ILE A 104 -7.00 -8.75 18.71
N ASN A 105 -8.09 -8.81 19.47
CA ASN A 105 -8.08 -8.51 20.91
C ASN A 105 -7.12 -9.41 21.68
N GLU A 106 -7.04 -10.69 21.30
CA GLU A 106 -6.08 -11.62 21.89
C GLU A 106 -4.64 -11.23 21.55
N ALA A 107 -4.35 -10.84 20.31
CA ALA A 107 -3.02 -10.39 19.90
C ALA A 107 -2.58 -9.10 20.61
N TYR A 108 -3.49 -8.14 20.81
CA TYR A 108 -3.23 -6.95 21.63
C TYR A 108 -2.90 -7.33 23.08
N ARG A 109 -3.69 -8.24 23.67
CA ARG A 109 -3.47 -8.76 25.03
C ARG A 109 -2.13 -9.49 25.17
N GLU A 110 -1.75 -10.30 24.19
CA GLU A 110 -0.46 -11.01 24.17
C GLU A 110 0.72 -10.06 23.96
N ALA A 111 0.57 -9.04 23.12
CA ALA A 111 1.58 -8.00 22.91
C ALA A 111 1.72 -7.04 24.10
N GLY A 112 0.71 -6.98 24.97
CA GLY A 112 0.71 -6.13 26.16
C GLY A 112 0.31 -4.67 25.88
N TYR A 113 -0.45 -4.43 24.80
CA TYR A 113 -0.91 -3.10 24.39
C TYR A 113 -2.44 -2.99 24.50
N ALA A 114 -2.92 -1.82 24.93
CA ALA A 114 -4.27 -1.35 24.69
C ALA A 114 -4.35 -0.60 23.35
N THR A 115 -5.56 -0.39 22.82
CA THR A 115 -5.77 0.39 21.59
C THR A 115 -5.25 1.82 21.71
N ASP A 116 -5.32 2.40 22.91
CA ASP A 116 -4.88 3.77 23.17
C ASP A 116 -3.35 3.90 23.24
N ASP A 117 -2.63 2.79 23.46
CA ASP A 117 -1.15 2.74 23.44
C ASP A 117 -0.60 2.74 22.01
N ILE A 118 -1.46 2.58 21.01
CA ILE A 118 -1.09 2.59 19.60
C ILE A 118 -1.21 4.01 19.07
N ASP A 119 -0.08 4.53 18.60
CA ASP A 119 -0.01 5.86 17.98
C ASP A 119 -0.62 5.81 16.58
N SER A 120 -0.52 4.66 15.91
CA SER A 120 -0.92 4.53 14.51
C SER A 120 -1.14 3.07 14.08
N GLY A 121 -1.98 2.87 13.06
CA GLY A 121 -1.98 1.59 12.37
C GLY A 121 -2.41 1.62 10.92
N ALA A 122 -2.21 0.49 10.25
CA ALA A 122 -2.72 0.23 8.93
C ALA A 122 -3.49 -1.08 8.92
N VAL A 123 -4.66 -1.08 8.28
CA VAL A 123 -5.44 -2.27 8.01
C VAL A 123 -5.58 -2.43 6.52
N ILE A 124 -5.02 -3.53 6.00
CA ILE A 124 -5.06 -3.85 4.58
C ILE A 124 -5.98 -5.05 4.40
N LEU A 125 -6.99 -4.89 3.55
CA LEU A 125 -7.78 -6.00 3.04
C LEU A 125 -7.25 -6.38 1.65
N THR A 126 -6.95 -7.66 1.42
CA THR A 126 -6.28 -8.14 0.20
C THR A 126 -7.03 -9.27 -0.51
N GLY A 127 -6.86 -9.35 -1.83
CA GLY A 127 -7.43 -10.38 -2.69
C GLY A 127 -8.94 -10.61 -2.51
N GLU A 128 -9.33 -11.85 -2.25
CA GLU A 128 -10.73 -12.24 -2.04
C GLU A 128 -11.39 -11.61 -0.80
N ALA A 129 -10.61 -11.13 0.17
CA ALA A 129 -11.18 -10.45 1.34
C ALA A 129 -11.88 -9.14 0.96
N VAL A 130 -11.36 -8.42 -0.05
CA VAL A 130 -11.93 -7.17 -0.57
C VAL A 130 -13.30 -7.38 -1.21
N LYS A 131 -13.53 -8.54 -1.82
CA LYS A 131 -14.79 -8.87 -2.53
C LYS A 131 -15.93 -9.28 -1.60
N ARG A 132 -15.69 -9.36 -0.29
CA ARG A 132 -16.69 -9.84 0.67
C ARG A 132 -17.70 -8.76 0.99
N THR A 133 -18.94 -9.18 1.24
CA THR A 133 -20.08 -8.28 1.45
C THR A 133 -19.92 -7.36 2.67
N ASN A 134 -19.06 -7.73 3.62
CA ASN A 134 -18.78 -6.96 4.83
C ASN A 134 -17.35 -6.39 4.87
N ALA A 135 -16.63 -6.33 3.75
CA ALA A 135 -15.26 -5.78 3.70
C ALA A 135 -15.19 -4.33 4.19
N GLU A 136 -16.13 -3.48 3.75
CA GLU A 136 -16.23 -2.08 4.19
C GLU A 136 -16.52 -1.95 5.68
N ALA A 137 -17.42 -2.80 6.21
CA ALA A 137 -17.71 -2.82 7.64
C ALA A 137 -16.49 -3.24 8.48
N ILE A 138 -15.64 -4.14 7.95
CA ILE A 138 -14.41 -4.56 8.62
C ILE A 138 -13.39 -3.41 8.64
N ALA A 139 -13.23 -2.67 7.55
CA ALA A 139 -12.45 -1.43 7.57
C ALA A 139 -13.00 -0.43 8.60
N GLY A 140 -14.33 -0.29 8.68
CA GLY A 140 -15.01 0.56 9.67
C GLY A 140 -14.71 0.22 11.13
N LEU A 141 -14.57 -1.06 11.47
CA LEU A 141 -14.20 -1.50 12.84
C LEU A 141 -12.89 -0.89 13.34
N PHE A 142 -12.00 -0.51 12.42
CA PHE A 142 -10.69 0.08 12.75
C PHE A 142 -10.64 1.60 12.50
N ALA A 143 -11.56 2.13 11.71
CA ALA A 143 -11.63 3.56 11.38
C ALA A 143 -12.14 4.42 12.57
N ASP A 144 -12.96 3.85 13.46
CA ASP A 144 -13.55 4.56 14.61
C ASP A 144 -12.53 4.99 15.69
N ALA A 145 -11.28 4.52 15.61
CA ALA A 145 -10.17 4.91 16.51
C ALA A 145 -9.57 6.29 16.16
N ALA A 146 -10.43 7.31 16.04
CA ALA A 146 -10.10 8.74 15.89
C ALA A 146 -9.23 9.14 14.68
N GLY A 147 -9.05 8.28 13.67
CA GLY A 147 -8.20 8.56 12.50
C GLY A 147 -6.74 8.12 12.64
N LYS A 148 -6.39 7.41 13.72
CA LYS A 148 -5.07 6.77 13.90
C LYS A 148 -4.76 5.69 12.87
N PHE A 149 -5.80 5.15 12.22
CA PHE A 149 -5.69 4.03 11.31
C PHE A 149 -5.94 4.42 9.86
N VAL A 150 -5.06 3.96 8.96
CA VAL A 150 -5.34 3.90 7.53
C VAL A 150 -5.99 2.56 7.23
N CYS A 151 -7.21 2.58 6.71
CA CYS A 151 -7.85 1.38 6.20
C CYS A 151 -7.83 1.43 4.68
N ALA A 152 -7.16 0.47 4.06
CA ALA A 152 -7.05 0.38 2.62
C ALA A 152 -7.55 -0.99 2.14
N SER A 153 -8.36 -0.97 1.09
CA SER A 153 -8.62 -2.17 0.30
C SER A 153 -7.60 -2.21 -0.81
N ALA A 154 -6.68 -3.16 -0.77
CA ALA A 154 -5.69 -3.35 -1.80
C ALA A 154 -6.25 -4.25 -2.90
N GLY A 155 -6.44 -3.66 -4.07
CA GLY A 155 -6.59 -4.42 -5.30
C GLY A 155 -5.30 -5.16 -5.66
N ASN A 156 -5.30 -5.82 -6.81
CA ASN A 156 -4.19 -6.69 -7.19
C ASN A 156 -2.87 -5.93 -7.37
N ASN A 157 -2.93 -4.70 -7.90
CA ASN A 157 -1.74 -3.90 -8.17
C ASN A 157 -1.16 -3.37 -6.86
N LEU A 158 -2.01 -2.79 -6.00
CA LEU A 158 -1.57 -2.30 -4.70
C LEU A 158 -0.94 -3.42 -3.84
N GLU A 159 -1.55 -4.61 -3.81
CA GLU A 159 -1.00 -5.76 -3.08
C GLU A 159 0.36 -6.20 -3.64
N ALA A 160 0.53 -6.22 -4.97
CA ALA A 160 1.81 -6.54 -5.59
C ALA A 160 2.93 -5.58 -5.18
N ILE A 161 2.61 -4.28 -5.10
CA ILE A 161 3.56 -3.23 -4.74
C ILE A 161 3.91 -3.30 -3.25
N LEU A 162 2.91 -3.49 -2.39
CA LEU A 162 3.13 -3.70 -0.95
C LEU A 162 4.02 -4.92 -0.70
N ALA A 163 3.76 -6.03 -1.40
CA ALA A 163 4.56 -7.24 -1.29
C ALA A 163 6.01 -7.03 -1.77
N ALA A 164 6.23 -6.27 -2.85
CA ALA A 164 7.57 -5.97 -3.35
C ALA A 164 8.41 -5.12 -2.38
N ASN A 165 7.76 -4.16 -1.72
CA ASN A 165 8.40 -3.35 -0.69
C ASN A 165 8.72 -4.19 0.55
N GLY A 166 7.73 -4.94 1.04
CA GLY A 166 7.90 -5.77 2.24
C GLY A 166 8.81 -6.99 2.05
N SER A 167 9.00 -7.47 0.81
CA SER A 167 9.90 -8.59 0.53
C SER A 167 11.38 -8.20 0.48
N GLY A 168 11.68 -6.90 0.38
CA GLY A 168 13.02 -6.36 0.18
C GLY A 168 13.46 -6.29 -1.29
N ALA A 169 12.58 -6.61 -2.25
CA ALA A 169 12.88 -6.52 -3.68
C ALA A 169 13.22 -5.08 -4.12
N VAL A 170 12.50 -4.10 -3.57
CA VAL A 170 12.76 -2.66 -3.75
C VAL A 170 14.18 -2.29 -3.34
N SER A 171 14.59 -2.64 -2.12
CA SER A 171 15.95 -2.36 -1.66
C SER A 171 17.02 -3.08 -2.46
N LEU A 172 16.78 -4.36 -2.80
CA LEU A 172 17.71 -5.16 -3.61
C LEU A 172 17.99 -4.54 -4.97
N SER A 173 17.03 -3.85 -5.57
CA SER A 173 17.17 -3.24 -6.90
C SER A 173 18.04 -1.97 -6.96
N ARG A 174 18.46 -1.40 -5.82
CA ARG A 174 19.19 -0.11 -5.76
C ARG A 174 20.73 -0.24 -5.75
N ASP A 175 21.28 -1.29 -5.14
CA ASP A 175 22.74 -1.44 -5.03
C ASP A 175 23.19 -2.92 -5.13
N PRO A 176 23.76 -3.33 -6.29
CA PRO A 176 23.86 -2.55 -7.52
C PRO A 176 22.47 -2.25 -8.10
N VAL A 177 22.35 -1.18 -8.89
CA VAL A 177 21.14 -0.92 -9.67
C VAL A 177 20.88 -2.11 -10.60
N GLN A 178 19.74 -2.79 -10.41
CA GLN A 178 19.38 -4.01 -11.13
C GLN A 178 17.86 -4.20 -11.19
N THR A 179 17.40 -5.03 -12.10
CA THR A 179 15.98 -5.35 -12.26
C THR A 179 15.59 -6.60 -11.47
N VAL A 180 14.68 -6.45 -10.52
CA VAL A 180 14.21 -7.52 -9.62
C VAL A 180 12.74 -7.82 -9.89
N LEU A 181 12.38 -9.10 -10.04
CA LEU A 181 10.98 -9.52 -10.07
C LEU A 181 10.58 -10.13 -8.73
N ASN A 182 9.67 -9.48 -8.03
CA ASN A 182 9.01 -10.04 -6.85
C ASN A 182 7.82 -10.90 -7.30
N VAL A 183 7.71 -12.11 -6.76
CA VAL A 183 6.64 -13.08 -6.99
C VAL A 183 5.99 -13.43 -5.65
N ASP A 184 4.91 -12.74 -5.32
CA ASP A 184 4.15 -12.96 -4.09
C ASP A 184 3.10 -14.05 -4.28
N MET A 185 3.42 -15.26 -3.81
CA MET A 185 2.57 -16.44 -3.95
C MET A 185 1.66 -16.60 -2.71
N GLY A 186 0.45 -16.07 -2.83
CA GLY A 186 -0.59 -16.15 -1.81
C GLY A 186 -1.43 -17.42 -1.87
N GLY A 187 -2.49 -17.43 -1.06
CA GLY A 187 -3.43 -18.56 -1.01
C GLY A 187 -4.45 -18.57 -2.15
N GLY A 188 -4.90 -17.40 -2.62
CA GLY A 188 -5.86 -17.31 -3.74
C GLY A 188 -5.24 -16.87 -5.07
N THR A 189 -4.10 -16.20 -5.01
CA THR A 189 -3.55 -15.42 -6.13
C THR A 189 -2.04 -15.30 -5.99
N THR A 190 -1.36 -15.11 -7.12
CA THR A 190 0.07 -14.80 -7.19
C THR A 190 0.23 -13.42 -7.81
N LYS A 191 0.97 -12.54 -7.14
CA LYS A 191 1.26 -11.19 -7.62
C LYS A 191 2.69 -11.09 -8.10
N PHE A 192 2.90 -10.23 -9.08
CA PHE A 192 4.18 -9.94 -9.70
C PHE A 192 4.42 -8.44 -9.63
N ALA A 193 5.62 -8.05 -9.24
CA ALA A 193 6.06 -6.67 -9.29
C ALA A 193 7.47 -6.63 -9.87
N LEU A 194 7.60 -5.98 -11.03
CA LEU A 194 8.89 -5.70 -11.64
C LEU A 194 9.45 -4.42 -11.04
N VAL A 195 10.66 -4.51 -10.51
CA VAL A 195 11.28 -3.45 -9.72
C VAL A 195 12.62 -3.06 -10.33
N HIS A 196 12.87 -1.77 -10.49
CA HIS A 196 14.12 -1.22 -11.00
C HIS A 196 14.51 0.03 -10.20
N ASP A 197 15.77 0.10 -9.76
CA ASP A 197 16.32 1.25 -9.01
C ASP A 197 15.45 1.72 -7.83
N GLY A 198 14.80 0.79 -7.14
CA GLY A 198 13.93 1.07 -6.01
C GLY A 198 12.53 1.56 -6.38
N HIS A 199 12.11 1.42 -7.64
CA HIS A 199 10.77 1.76 -8.12
C HIS A 199 10.07 0.53 -8.68
N VAL A 200 8.79 0.34 -8.32
CA VAL A 200 7.96 -0.68 -8.97
C VAL A 200 7.50 -0.13 -10.32
N VAL A 201 7.93 -0.76 -11.40
CA VAL A 201 7.72 -0.31 -12.78
C VAL A 201 6.43 -0.90 -13.36
N GLU A 202 6.20 -2.20 -13.13
CA GLU A 202 5.04 -2.92 -13.64
C GLU A 202 4.54 -3.93 -12.60
N THR A 203 3.25 -4.18 -12.62
CA THR A 203 2.59 -5.20 -11.79
C THR A 203 1.77 -6.14 -12.65
N ALA A 204 1.65 -7.38 -12.21
CA ALA A 204 0.71 -8.34 -12.77
C ALA A 204 0.14 -9.25 -11.67
N ALA A 205 -1.02 -9.86 -11.91
CA ALA A 205 -1.60 -10.81 -10.98
C ALA A 205 -2.28 -11.98 -11.68
N LEU A 206 -2.12 -13.17 -11.09
CA LEU A 206 -2.77 -14.40 -11.50
C LEU A 206 -3.71 -14.92 -10.41
N ASN A 207 -4.81 -15.52 -10.84
CA ASN A 207 -5.72 -16.28 -9.98
C ASN A 207 -5.19 -17.71 -9.72
N VAL A 208 -3.94 -17.78 -9.23
CA VAL A 208 -3.21 -19.01 -8.89
C VAL A 208 -2.77 -18.89 -7.44
N GLY A 209 -3.04 -19.89 -6.60
CA GLY A 209 -2.61 -19.84 -5.21
C GLY A 209 -2.68 -21.18 -4.49
N GLY A 210 -2.02 -21.26 -3.34
CA GLY A 210 -1.88 -22.51 -2.59
C GLY A 210 -3.19 -23.04 -1.99
N ARG A 211 -4.23 -22.22 -1.85
CA ARG A 211 -5.47 -22.54 -1.13
C ARG A 211 -6.72 -22.50 -2.01
N LEU A 212 -6.54 -22.50 -3.33
CA LEU A 212 -7.64 -22.62 -4.30
C LEU A 212 -8.48 -23.89 -4.06
N VAL A 213 -7.86 -24.97 -3.57
CA VAL A 213 -8.54 -26.15 -3.06
C VAL A 213 -8.00 -26.48 -1.69
N ALA A 214 -8.89 -26.79 -0.75
CA ALA A 214 -8.51 -27.30 0.58
C ALA A 214 -9.32 -28.54 0.94
N THR A 215 -8.71 -29.43 1.70
CA THR A 215 -9.28 -30.68 2.18
C THR A 215 -9.34 -30.74 3.71
N ASP A 216 -10.19 -31.61 4.24
CA ASP A 216 -10.13 -31.99 5.66
C ASP A 216 -9.08 -33.07 5.90
N GLY A 217 -8.87 -33.45 7.17
CA GLY A 217 -7.94 -34.52 7.55
C GLY A 217 -8.30 -35.92 7.03
N SER A 218 -9.46 -36.09 6.37
CA SER A 218 -9.83 -37.31 5.66
C SER A 218 -9.57 -37.23 4.14
N GLY A 219 -9.01 -36.13 3.66
CA GLY A 219 -8.70 -35.86 2.26
C GLY A 219 -9.91 -35.43 1.43
N ARG A 220 -11.03 -35.06 2.06
CA ARG A 220 -12.24 -34.59 1.35
C ARG A 220 -12.20 -33.10 1.15
N ILE A 221 -12.61 -32.65 -0.03
CA ILE A 221 -12.62 -31.24 -0.42
C ILE A 221 -13.63 -30.47 0.44
N VAL A 222 -13.15 -29.48 1.17
CA VAL A 222 -13.97 -28.58 2.00
C VAL A 222 -14.02 -27.16 1.45
N ARG A 223 -13.13 -26.81 0.51
CA ARG A 223 -13.09 -25.52 -0.16
C ARG A 223 -12.69 -25.68 -1.62
N ILE A 224 -13.36 -24.95 -2.49
CA ILE A 224 -13.02 -24.80 -3.91
C ILE A 224 -13.25 -23.34 -4.27
N GLU A 225 -12.19 -22.66 -4.73
CA GLU A 225 -12.29 -21.34 -5.32
C GLU A 225 -12.67 -21.42 -6.81
N PRO A 226 -13.32 -20.40 -7.39
CA PRO A 226 -13.72 -20.42 -8.80
C PRO A 226 -12.57 -20.76 -9.77
N ALA A 227 -11.38 -20.20 -9.58
CA ALA A 227 -10.22 -20.49 -10.42
C ALA A 227 -9.75 -21.94 -10.36
N ALA A 228 -9.98 -22.64 -9.24
CA ALA A 228 -9.67 -24.06 -9.13
C ALA A 228 -10.45 -24.89 -10.16
N HIS A 229 -11.69 -24.48 -10.49
CA HIS A 229 -12.48 -25.16 -11.51
C HIS A 229 -11.87 -24.99 -12.90
N THR A 230 -11.40 -23.79 -13.24
CA THR A 230 -10.69 -23.51 -14.50
C THR A 230 -9.43 -24.38 -14.62
N VAL A 231 -8.56 -24.38 -13.60
CA VAL A 231 -7.34 -25.19 -13.62
C VAL A 231 -7.66 -26.69 -13.67
N ALA A 232 -8.58 -27.17 -12.84
CA ALA A 232 -8.92 -28.58 -12.80
C ALA A 232 -9.53 -29.06 -14.13
N ALA A 233 -10.39 -28.26 -14.76
CA ALA A 233 -10.97 -28.58 -16.07
C ALA A 233 -9.88 -28.69 -17.15
N HIS A 234 -8.88 -27.81 -17.14
CA HIS A 234 -7.75 -27.86 -18.07
C HIS A 234 -6.96 -29.17 -17.97
N VAL A 235 -6.80 -29.72 -16.76
CA VAL A 235 -6.17 -31.03 -16.53
C VAL A 235 -7.17 -32.20 -16.51
N GLY A 236 -8.43 -31.98 -16.87
CA GLY A 236 -9.44 -33.04 -16.97
C GLY A 236 -9.89 -33.63 -15.62
N ILE A 237 -9.87 -32.83 -14.56
CA ILE A 237 -10.28 -33.20 -13.20
C ILE A 237 -11.59 -32.47 -12.84
N ALA A 238 -12.55 -33.20 -12.29
CA ALA A 238 -13.82 -32.63 -11.83
C ALA A 238 -13.82 -32.45 -10.30
N LEU A 239 -13.66 -31.21 -9.84
CA LEU A 239 -13.71 -30.89 -8.41
C LEU A 239 -15.15 -30.82 -7.89
N LYS A 240 -15.39 -31.43 -6.72
CA LYS A 240 -16.69 -31.40 -6.04
C LYS A 240 -16.54 -31.34 -4.53
N LEU A 241 -17.23 -30.40 -3.88
CA LEU A 241 -17.27 -30.30 -2.42
C LEU A 241 -17.72 -31.63 -1.79
N GLY A 242 -17.00 -32.05 -0.76
CA GLY A 242 -17.19 -33.30 -0.02
C GLY A 242 -16.61 -34.55 -0.70
N ALA A 243 -16.17 -34.49 -1.95
CA ALA A 243 -15.50 -35.60 -2.63
C ALA A 243 -14.02 -35.71 -2.19
N PRO A 244 -13.40 -36.91 -2.24
CA PRO A 244 -11.97 -37.04 -2.01
C PRO A 244 -11.17 -36.37 -3.14
N LEU A 245 -10.00 -35.81 -2.79
CA LEU A 245 -9.02 -35.32 -3.76
C LEU A 245 -7.75 -36.18 -3.69
N GLU A 246 -7.55 -37.01 -4.71
CA GLU A 246 -6.42 -37.93 -4.81
C GLU A 246 -5.09 -37.17 -4.96
N GLU A 247 -4.00 -37.73 -4.43
CA GLU A 247 -2.67 -37.11 -4.44
C GLU A 247 -2.18 -36.81 -5.86
N GLY A 248 -2.37 -37.75 -6.80
CA GLY A 248 -2.01 -37.53 -8.20
C GLY A 248 -2.80 -36.40 -8.87
N ASP A 249 -4.05 -36.19 -8.46
CA ASP A 249 -4.86 -35.06 -8.95
C ASP A 249 -4.39 -33.72 -8.36
N ARG A 250 -3.96 -33.71 -7.08
CA ARG A 250 -3.33 -32.53 -6.45
C ARG A 250 -2.09 -32.10 -7.22
N ASP A 251 -1.21 -33.04 -7.54
CA ASP A 251 0.05 -32.77 -8.24
C ASP A 251 -0.20 -32.24 -9.65
N ARG A 252 -1.19 -32.78 -10.36
CA ARG A 252 -1.54 -32.30 -11.71
C ARG A 252 -2.10 -30.88 -11.70
N ILE A 253 -2.94 -30.55 -10.73
CA ILE A 253 -3.45 -29.17 -10.55
C ILE A 253 -2.29 -28.23 -10.19
N ALA A 254 -1.43 -28.64 -9.25
CA ALA A 254 -0.27 -27.86 -8.85
C ALA A 254 0.74 -27.62 -10.00
N GLU A 255 0.98 -28.61 -10.85
CA GLU A 255 1.87 -28.48 -12.00
C GLU A 255 1.31 -27.51 -13.06
N ALA A 256 0.01 -27.55 -13.32
CA ALA A 256 -0.65 -26.60 -14.22
C ALA A 256 -0.55 -25.17 -13.68
N MET A 257 -0.81 -24.98 -12.38
CA MET A 257 -0.66 -23.69 -11.70
C MET A 257 0.79 -23.18 -11.73
N ALA A 258 1.76 -24.05 -11.46
CA ALA A 258 3.18 -23.70 -11.52
C ALA A 258 3.60 -23.30 -12.94
N THR A 259 3.06 -23.95 -13.96
CA THR A 259 3.29 -23.58 -15.36
C THR A 259 2.84 -22.13 -15.62
N CYS A 260 1.63 -21.75 -15.19
CA CYS A 260 1.15 -20.37 -15.34
C CYS A 260 2.03 -19.34 -14.63
N VAL A 261 2.49 -19.64 -13.41
CA VAL A 261 3.40 -18.76 -12.66
C VAL A 261 4.74 -18.62 -13.39
N MET A 262 5.31 -19.73 -13.84
CA MET A 262 6.61 -19.74 -14.51
C MET A 262 6.58 -19.08 -15.88
N GLU A 263 5.47 -19.15 -16.62
CA GLU A 263 5.31 -18.40 -17.87
C GLU A 263 5.53 -16.90 -17.63
N LEU A 264 4.96 -16.32 -16.55
CA LEU A 264 5.18 -14.90 -16.21
C LEU A 264 6.61 -14.62 -15.75
N VAL A 265 7.20 -15.50 -14.93
CA VAL A 265 8.60 -15.38 -14.47
C VAL A 265 9.58 -15.38 -15.64
N GLU A 266 9.41 -16.32 -16.58
CA GLU A 266 10.27 -16.49 -17.76
C GLU A 266 9.91 -15.51 -18.89
N ARG A 267 8.81 -14.79 -18.76
CA ARG A 267 8.20 -13.97 -19.83
C ARG A 267 7.97 -14.75 -21.13
N ALA A 268 7.58 -16.02 -20.99
CA ALA A 268 7.25 -16.92 -22.10
C ALA A 268 5.84 -16.67 -22.67
N PRO A 269 5.52 -17.04 -23.92
CA PRO A 269 4.16 -16.91 -24.44
C PRO A 269 3.10 -17.57 -23.53
N ARG A 270 2.02 -16.85 -23.24
CA ARG A 270 0.97 -17.31 -22.32
C ARG A 270 0.15 -18.44 -22.94
N THR A 271 -0.05 -19.52 -22.19
CA THR A 271 -1.03 -20.54 -22.56
C THR A 271 -2.47 -20.00 -22.44
N GLU A 272 -3.43 -20.73 -23.02
CA GLU A 272 -4.86 -20.39 -22.88
C GLU A 272 -5.28 -20.35 -21.41
N LEU A 273 -4.78 -21.30 -20.60
CA LEU A 273 -5.02 -21.33 -19.16
C LEU A 273 -4.48 -20.07 -18.47
N THR A 274 -3.25 -19.66 -18.75
CA THR A 274 -2.66 -18.46 -18.13
C THR A 274 -3.42 -17.20 -18.51
N ASN A 275 -3.86 -17.07 -19.76
CA ASN A 275 -4.69 -15.94 -20.19
C ASN A 275 -6.04 -15.89 -19.46
N GLU A 276 -6.66 -17.04 -19.20
CA GLU A 276 -7.93 -17.11 -18.45
C GLU A 276 -7.74 -16.77 -16.96
N LEU A 277 -6.54 -16.99 -16.40
CA LEU A 277 -6.22 -16.74 -15.00
C LEU A 277 -5.63 -15.35 -14.72
N LEU A 278 -5.31 -14.54 -15.74
CA LEU A 278 -4.85 -13.16 -15.56
C LEU A 278 -5.93 -12.29 -14.93
N LEU A 279 -5.57 -11.60 -13.84
CA LEU A 279 -6.45 -10.70 -13.10
C LEU A 279 -6.21 -9.22 -13.43
N THR A 280 -5.05 -8.92 -14.00
CA THR A 280 -4.61 -7.58 -14.40
C THR A 280 -3.95 -7.66 -15.78
N SER A 281 -3.52 -6.51 -16.31
CA SER A 281 -2.57 -6.46 -17.42
C SER A 281 -1.33 -7.32 -17.13
N ASP A 282 -0.77 -7.87 -18.21
CA ASP A 282 0.47 -8.64 -18.16
C ASP A 282 1.70 -7.72 -18.09
N LEU A 283 2.86 -8.29 -17.76
CA LEU A 283 4.14 -7.58 -17.77
C LEU A 283 4.57 -7.33 -19.23
N ALA A 284 4.66 -6.06 -19.61
CA ALA A 284 4.96 -5.64 -20.98
C ALA A 284 6.47 -5.38 -21.20
N SER A 285 7.21 -5.11 -20.13
CA SER A 285 8.65 -4.83 -20.19
C SER A 285 9.41 -5.98 -20.85
N THR A 286 10.41 -5.63 -21.66
CA THR A 286 11.35 -6.58 -22.28
C THR A 286 12.71 -6.60 -21.59
N GLU A 287 12.90 -5.82 -20.52
CA GLU A 287 14.18 -5.75 -19.81
C GLU A 287 14.52 -7.05 -19.08
N PRO A 288 15.77 -7.55 -19.11
CA PRO A 288 16.12 -8.78 -18.41
C PRO A 288 15.83 -8.65 -16.91
N VAL A 289 15.39 -9.75 -16.30
CA VAL A 289 15.25 -9.86 -14.85
C VAL A 289 16.57 -10.38 -14.29
N ASP A 290 17.25 -9.55 -13.51
CA ASP A 290 18.54 -9.90 -12.91
C ASP A 290 18.36 -10.81 -11.69
N ALA A 291 17.31 -10.60 -10.90
CA ALA A 291 17.04 -11.37 -9.68
C ALA A 291 15.55 -11.67 -9.44
N LEU A 292 15.28 -12.80 -8.78
CA LEU A 292 13.95 -13.18 -8.31
C LEU A 292 13.87 -13.15 -6.79
N VAL A 293 12.73 -12.66 -6.29
CA VAL A 293 12.34 -12.72 -4.88
C VAL A 293 10.95 -13.35 -4.80
N PHE A 294 10.80 -14.39 -3.99
CA PHE A 294 9.49 -15.01 -3.73
C PHE A 294 8.97 -14.52 -2.37
N SER A 295 7.71 -14.07 -2.30
CA SER A 295 7.06 -13.62 -1.06
C SER A 295 5.70 -14.30 -0.89
N GLY A 296 5.04 -14.10 0.25
CA GLY A 296 3.75 -14.74 0.54
C GLY A 296 3.84 -16.13 1.16
N GLY A 297 2.67 -16.70 1.45
CA GLY A 297 2.55 -17.93 2.25
C GLY A 297 3.04 -19.20 1.54
N VAL A 298 2.90 -19.29 0.21
CA VAL A 298 3.40 -20.45 -0.55
C VAL A 298 4.93 -20.41 -0.66
N SER A 299 5.51 -19.22 -0.65
CA SER A 299 6.96 -19.03 -0.74
C SER A 299 7.73 -19.59 0.46
N GLU A 300 7.07 -19.71 1.62
CA GLU A 300 7.63 -20.42 2.79
C GLU A 300 8.05 -21.86 2.46
N TYR A 301 7.33 -22.52 1.54
CA TYR A 301 7.64 -23.86 1.04
C TYR A 301 8.61 -23.84 -0.14
N VAL A 302 8.63 -22.77 -0.94
CA VAL A 302 9.64 -22.56 -2.00
C VAL A 302 11.03 -22.46 -1.38
N TYR A 303 11.16 -21.78 -0.25
CA TYR A 303 12.40 -21.67 0.53
C TYR A 303 12.66 -22.85 1.49
N GLU A 304 11.76 -23.85 1.55
CA GLU A 304 11.85 -25.01 2.45
C GLU A 304 11.94 -24.64 3.95
N THR A 305 11.39 -23.48 4.32
CA THR A 305 11.37 -22.97 5.70
C THR A 305 10.15 -23.43 6.51
N GLU A 306 9.10 -23.91 5.84
CA GLU A 306 7.93 -24.52 6.43
C GLU A 306 7.73 -25.94 5.88
N THR A 307 7.27 -26.86 6.74
CA THR A 307 7.05 -28.28 6.38
C THR A 307 5.67 -28.78 6.78
N ARG A 308 4.92 -28.04 7.58
CA ARG A 308 3.56 -28.40 8.00
C ARG A 308 2.60 -28.31 6.82
N SER A 309 1.70 -29.29 6.71
CA SER A 309 0.57 -29.25 5.79
C SER A 309 -0.58 -28.46 6.40
N PHE A 310 -1.23 -27.62 5.59
CA PHE A 310 -2.52 -27.00 5.89
C PHE A 310 -3.67 -27.57 5.06
N ASP A 311 -3.46 -28.81 4.58
CA ASP A 311 -4.38 -29.62 3.78
C ASP A 311 -4.87 -28.94 2.50
N ASP A 312 -3.99 -28.13 1.91
CA ASP A 312 -4.21 -27.39 0.67
C ASP A 312 -3.15 -27.73 -0.39
N LEU A 313 -3.08 -26.94 -1.45
CA LEU A 313 -2.19 -27.11 -2.60
C LEU A 313 -0.85 -26.34 -2.45
N ALA A 314 -0.57 -25.70 -1.31
CA ALA A 314 0.63 -24.86 -1.16
C ALA A 314 1.94 -25.64 -1.32
N ILE A 315 2.06 -26.79 -0.64
CA ILE A 315 3.23 -27.68 -0.75
C ILE A 315 3.44 -28.19 -2.18
N PRO A 316 2.45 -28.84 -2.83
CA PRO A 316 2.67 -29.35 -4.18
C PRO A 316 2.92 -28.23 -5.21
N LEU A 317 2.28 -27.07 -5.06
CA LEU A 317 2.54 -25.89 -5.91
C LEU A 317 3.98 -25.40 -5.77
N ALA A 318 4.46 -25.22 -4.54
CA ALA A 318 5.84 -24.80 -4.29
C ALA A 318 6.86 -25.83 -4.80
N ALA A 319 6.59 -27.12 -4.64
CA ALA A 319 7.45 -28.19 -5.16
C ALA A 319 7.53 -28.16 -6.70
N ALA A 320 6.40 -27.95 -7.38
CA ALA A 320 6.35 -27.82 -8.84
C ALA A 320 7.12 -26.58 -9.33
N VAL A 321 6.92 -25.42 -8.69
CA VAL A 321 7.67 -24.19 -8.99
C VAL A 321 9.17 -24.40 -8.80
N ARG A 322 9.61 -24.98 -7.68
CA ARG A 322 11.04 -25.28 -7.43
C ARG A 322 11.65 -26.17 -8.49
N ARG A 323 10.94 -27.21 -8.94
CA ARG A 323 11.42 -28.11 -9.99
C ARG A 323 11.66 -27.33 -11.29
N ARG A 324 10.73 -26.45 -11.68
CA ARG A 324 10.87 -25.59 -12.87
C ARG A 324 12.00 -24.56 -12.71
N LEU A 325 12.12 -23.97 -11.52
CA LEU A 325 13.23 -23.05 -11.21
C LEU A 325 14.61 -23.71 -11.36
N ALA A 326 14.73 -25.02 -11.11
CA ALA A 326 15.98 -25.75 -11.30
C ALA A 326 16.34 -25.99 -12.77
N GLU A 327 15.39 -25.80 -13.70
CA GLU A 327 15.56 -26.01 -15.14
C GLU A 327 15.87 -24.70 -15.89
N ILE A 328 15.69 -23.54 -15.25
CA ILE A 328 15.95 -22.22 -15.86
C ILE A 328 17.32 -21.67 -15.46
N ASP A 329 17.95 -20.93 -16.38
CA ASP A 329 19.20 -20.24 -16.15
C ASP A 329 18.92 -18.81 -15.69
N LEU A 330 18.90 -18.60 -14.37
CA LEU A 330 18.66 -17.27 -13.78
C LEU A 330 19.98 -16.49 -13.65
N PRO A 331 20.01 -15.19 -14.01
CA PRO A 331 21.21 -14.36 -13.90
C PRO A 331 21.74 -14.22 -12.46
N ALA A 332 20.85 -14.26 -11.46
CA ALA A 332 21.20 -14.33 -10.05
C ALA A 332 20.34 -15.35 -9.28
N PRO A 333 20.88 -15.96 -8.21
CA PRO A 333 20.13 -16.90 -7.37
C PRO A 333 18.94 -16.21 -6.70
N VAL A 334 17.81 -16.94 -6.59
CA VAL A 334 16.65 -16.54 -5.78
C VAL A 334 17.12 -16.06 -4.41
N ARG A 335 16.83 -14.81 -4.06
CA ARG A 335 17.18 -14.25 -2.75
C ARG A 335 16.04 -14.52 -1.77
N PRO A 336 16.33 -14.85 -0.50
CA PRO A 336 15.29 -15.00 0.51
C PRO A 336 14.63 -13.63 0.73
N ALA A 337 13.30 -13.57 0.65
CA ALA A 337 12.55 -12.39 1.07
C ALA A 337 12.76 -12.15 2.56
N THR A 338 12.96 -10.88 2.96
CA THR A 338 13.18 -10.51 4.35
C THR A 338 11.99 -10.93 5.22
N GLU A 339 10.76 -10.80 4.71
CA GLU A 339 9.55 -10.94 5.53
C GLU A 339 8.42 -11.82 4.96
N ARG A 340 8.70 -12.61 3.91
CA ARG A 340 7.90 -13.74 3.39
C ARG A 340 6.36 -13.56 3.53
N ILE A 341 5.67 -14.37 4.35
CA ILE A 341 4.20 -14.31 4.48
C ILE A 341 3.68 -12.97 5.03
N ARG A 342 4.51 -12.19 5.73
CA ARG A 342 4.15 -10.89 6.31
C ARG A 342 4.63 -9.71 5.48
N ALA A 343 5.15 -9.93 4.27
CA ALA A 343 5.63 -8.85 3.39
C ALA A 343 4.57 -7.74 3.24
N THR A 344 3.31 -8.11 3.02
CA THR A 344 2.20 -7.15 2.84
C THR A 344 1.90 -6.33 4.10
N VAL A 345 1.98 -6.92 5.30
CA VAL A 345 1.84 -6.18 6.58
C VAL A 345 3.00 -5.23 6.80
N ILE A 346 4.21 -5.72 6.49
CA ILE A 346 5.44 -4.98 6.69
C ILE A 346 5.62 -3.85 5.68
N GLY A 347 4.83 -3.81 4.61
CA GLY A 347 4.73 -2.67 3.71
C GLY A 347 4.04 -1.47 4.37
N ALA A 348 3.02 -1.68 5.23
CA ALA A 348 2.15 -0.59 5.68
C ALA A 348 2.36 -0.13 7.12
N SER A 349 3.07 0.99 7.32
CA SER A 349 2.79 2.01 8.35
C SER A 349 4.00 2.96 8.56
N GLN A 350 4.06 4.12 7.89
CA GLN A 350 4.87 5.26 8.36
C GLN A 350 3.99 6.51 8.57
N PHE A 351 4.41 7.38 9.49
CA PHE A 351 3.75 8.65 9.77
C PHE A 351 4.77 9.78 9.76
N THR A 352 4.46 10.83 8.99
CA THR A 352 5.21 12.07 8.99
C THR A 352 4.22 13.23 9.03
N VAL A 353 4.38 14.12 10.00
CA VAL A 353 3.63 15.38 10.01
C VAL A 353 4.42 16.41 9.22
N GLN A 354 3.78 16.99 8.20
CA GLN A 354 4.31 18.08 7.41
C GLN A 354 3.41 19.30 7.55
N LEU A 355 3.97 20.49 7.36
CA LEU A 355 3.21 21.73 7.31
C LEU A 355 3.23 22.23 5.87
N SER A 356 2.06 22.55 5.32
CA SER A 356 1.99 23.14 3.98
C SER A 356 2.75 24.47 3.91
N GLY A 357 3.08 24.90 2.69
CA GLY A 357 3.43 26.28 2.40
C GLY A 357 2.31 27.27 2.76
N ASN A 358 2.57 28.57 2.61
CA ASN A 358 1.58 29.64 2.83
C ASN A 358 0.93 30.15 1.53
N THR A 359 1.33 29.55 0.41
CA THR A 359 0.97 29.83 -0.98
C THR A 359 -0.12 28.87 -1.44
N LEU A 360 -1.15 28.74 -0.62
CA LEU A 360 -2.29 27.86 -0.84
C LEU A 360 -3.33 28.49 -1.77
N SER A 361 -4.12 27.65 -2.44
CA SER A 361 -5.44 28.03 -2.99
C SER A 361 -6.50 27.09 -2.47
N ILE A 362 -7.28 27.56 -1.49
CA ILE A 362 -8.41 26.81 -0.93
C ILE A 362 -9.68 27.62 -1.20
N SER A 363 -10.52 27.09 -2.08
CA SER A 363 -11.75 27.74 -2.54
C SER A 363 -12.84 27.83 -1.46
N ASP A 364 -12.94 26.80 -0.61
CA ASP A 364 -13.86 26.75 0.52
C ASP A 364 -13.16 26.10 1.74
N PRO A 365 -12.68 26.90 2.70
CA PRO A 365 -12.06 26.38 3.93
C PRO A 365 -13.00 25.57 4.80
N GLY A 366 -14.33 25.71 4.65
CA GLY A 366 -15.32 24.96 5.44
C GLY A 366 -15.40 23.47 5.06
N LEU A 367 -14.71 23.05 4.00
CA LEU A 367 -14.58 21.65 3.61
C LEU A 367 -13.44 20.92 4.32
N LEU A 368 -12.57 21.64 5.04
CA LEU A 368 -11.55 21.04 5.88
C LEU A 368 -12.17 20.65 7.24
N PRO A 369 -11.68 19.57 7.89
CA PRO A 369 -10.57 18.72 7.49
C PRO A 369 -10.95 17.57 6.53
N TYR A 370 -10.00 17.12 5.72
CA TYR A 370 -10.07 15.84 5.01
C TYR A 370 -9.26 14.78 5.76
N ARG A 371 -9.71 13.53 5.76
CA ARG A 371 -9.03 12.41 6.43
C ARG A 371 -8.89 11.21 5.50
N ASN A 372 -7.76 10.51 5.61
CA ASN A 372 -7.41 9.30 4.87
C ASN A 372 -7.60 9.45 3.36
N VAL A 373 -7.15 10.58 2.79
CA VAL A 373 -7.23 10.82 1.36
C VAL A 373 -6.06 10.12 0.67
N PRO A 374 -6.30 9.14 -0.24
CA PRO A 374 -5.22 8.49 -0.98
C PRO A 374 -4.50 9.46 -1.91
N VAL A 375 -3.19 9.36 -1.96
CA VAL A 375 -2.31 10.17 -2.82
C VAL A 375 -2.04 9.47 -4.14
N LEU A 376 -2.34 10.15 -5.25
CA LEU A 376 -1.98 9.76 -6.61
C LEU A 376 -0.75 10.56 -7.05
N LEU A 377 0.43 9.96 -6.94
CA LEU A 377 1.70 10.62 -7.29
C LEU A 377 1.96 10.61 -8.80
N SER A 378 2.30 11.78 -9.34
CA SER A 378 2.76 11.98 -10.73
C SER A 378 4.08 12.74 -10.73
N THR A 379 5.17 12.09 -11.12
CA THR A 379 6.48 12.73 -11.29
C THR A 379 6.55 13.39 -12.66
N LEU A 380 6.85 14.69 -12.69
CA LEU A 380 6.96 15.47 -13.92
C LEU A 380 8.45 15.74 -14.24
N PRO A 381 8.86 15.69 -15.51
CA PRO A 381 10.23 16.03 -15.89
C PRO A 381 10.54 17.50 -15.59
N GLU A 382 11.75 17.74 -15.09
CA GLU A 382 12.24 19.08 -14.75
C GLU A 382 13.07 19.72 -15.86
N ASP A 383 13.62 18.89 -16.75
CA ASP A 383 14.53 19.29 -17.83
C ASP A 383 13.81 19.82 -19.08
N ARG A 384 12.48 19.63 -19.17
CA ARG A 384 11.66 20.07 -20.31
C ARG A 384 10.24 20.48 -19.91
N ASP A 385 9.55 21.12 -20.85
CA ASP A 385 8.13 21.39 -20.74
C ASP A 385 7.31 20.09 -20.85
N VAL A 386 6.17 20.07 -20.17
CA VAL A 386 5.24 18.92 -20.10
C VAL A 386 3.97 19.30 -20.84
N GLU A 387 3.45 18.37 -21.63
CA GLU A 387 2.19 18.58 -22.35
C GLU A 387 0.98 18.12 -21.52
N ALA A 388 -0.17 18.75 -21.74
CA ALA A 388 -1.39 18.44 -20.98
C ALA A 388 -1.81 16.95 -21.12
N ASP A 389 -1.65 16.37 -22.31
CA ASP A 389 -1.93 14.95 -22.55
C ASP A 389 -0.99 14.02 -21.77
N GLU A 390 0.24 14.44 -21.50
CA GLU A 390 1.22 13.69 -20.70
C GLU A 390 0.81 13.69 -19.22
N VAL A 391 0.42 14.85 -18.68
CA VAL A 391 -0.15 14.95 -17.31
C VAL A 391 -1.41 14.09 -17.17
N ARG A 392 -2.30 14.10 -18.18
CA ARG A 392 -3.48 13.23 -18.19
C ARG A 392 -3.10 11.75 -18.12
N ALA A 393 -2.11 11.33 -18.90
CA ALA A 393 -1.65 9.94 -18.92
C ALA A 393 -1.04 9.53 -17.58
N LEU A 394 -0.24 10.40 -16.94
CA LEU A 394 0.35 10.12 -15.63
C LEU A 394 -0.71 9.94 -14.54
N ILE A 395 -1.72 10.80 -14.50
CA ILE A 395 -2.84 10.68 -13.55
C ILE A 395 -3.62 9.39 -13.80
N ALA A 396 -3.90 9.05 -15.07
CA ALA A 396 -4.59 7.81 -15.42
C ALA A 396 -3.80 6.56 -15.00
N GLN A 397 -2.48 6.58 -15.17
CA GLN A 397 -1.60 5.51 -14.69
C GLN A 397 -1.58 5.43 -13.16
N ALA A 398 -1.56 6.57 -12.45
CA ALA A 398 -1.60 6.58 -10.99
C ALA A 398 -2.92 6.01 -10.43
N LEU A 399 -4.05 6.33 -11.07
CA LEU A 399 -5.36 5.73 -10.77
C LEU A 399 -5.34 4.21 -10.96
N GLU A 400 -4.78 3.73 -12.07
CA GLU A 400 -4.65 2.30 -12.36
C GLU A 400 -3.76 1.57 -11.34
N ARG A 401 -2.59 2.13 -11.01
CA ARG A 401 -1.65 1.52 -10.05
C ARG A 401 -2.23 1.38 -8.64
N LEU A 402 -3.08 2.31 -8.23
CA LEU A 402 -3.75 2.30 -6.93
C LEU A 402 -5.11 1.60 -6.92
N ASP A 403 -5.51 1.01 -8.05
CA ASP A 403 -6.80 0.34 -8.23
C ASP A 403 -8.01 1.27 -7.92
N ILE A 404 -7.89 2.57 -8.25
CA ILE A 404 -8.92 3.59 -8.00
C ILE A 404 -9.62 3.97 -9.31
N THR A 405 -10.95 3.87 -9.31
CA THR A 405 -11.78 4.36 -10.42
C THR A 405 -12.05 5.85 -10.24
N GLU A 406 -11.76 6.65 -11.28
CA GLU A 406 -12.02 8.09 -11.30
C GLU A 406 -13.50 8.41 -10.99
N GLY A 407 -13.70 9.29 -10.00
CA GLY A 407 -15.01 9.74 -9.53
C GLY A 407 -15.67 8.88 -8.45
N GLU A 408 -15.11 7.73 -8.06
CA GLU A 408 -15.68 6.87 -7.01
C GLU A 408 -15.20 7.23 -5.58
N ALA A 409 -14.03 7.85 -5.46
CA ALA A 409 -13.45 8.29 -4.20
C ALA A 409 -12.79 9.67 -4.32
N VAL A 410 -12.70 10.38 -3.19
CA VAL A 410 -11.90 11.61 -3.10
C VAL A 410 -10.42 11.22 -3.04
N VAL A 411 -9.61 11.82 -3.89
CA VAL A 411 -8.17 11.55 -4.02
C VAL A 411 -7.38 12.86 -4.00
N ALA A 412 -6.11 12.79 -3.59
CA ALA A 412 -5.15 13.87 -3.68
C ALA A 412 -4.25 13.65 -4.91
N LEU A 413 -4.29 14.55 -5.89
CA LEU A 413 -3.38 14.54 -7.03
C LEU A 413 -2.07 15.21 -6.62
N ALA A 414 -1.03 14.42 -6.38
CA ALA A 414 0.29 14.91 -5.99
C ALA A 414 1.23 14.98 -7.19
N PHE A 415 1.94 16.10 -7.32
CA PHE A 415 2.90 16.33 -8.38
C PHE A 415 4.29 16.56 -7.81
N ASP A 416 5.18 15.61 -8.09
CA ASP A 416 6.60 15.76 -7.79
C ASP A 416 7.26 16.52 -8.94
N TRP A 417 7.49 17.81 -8.71
CA TRP A 417 7.99 18.74 -9.71
C TRP A 417 8.54 20.02 -9.08
N GLU A 418 9.84 20.29 -9.27
CA GLU A 418 10.49 21.56 -8.89
C GLU A 418 10.87 22.43 -10.11
N GLY A 419 10.27 22.15 -11.27
CA GLY A 419 10.56 22.87 -12.50
C GLY A 419 10.15 24.35 -12.47
N LEU A 420 10.71 25.15 -13.39
CA LEU A 420 10.47 26.60 -13.42
C LEU A 420 8.97 26.93 -13.64
N PRO A 421 8.34 27.76 -12.77
CA PRO A 421 6.90 28.04 -12.79
C PRO A 421 6.50 29.07 -13.87
N ARG A 422 6.75 28.75 -15.13
CA ARG A 422 6.26 29.56 -16.25
C ARG A 422 4.74 29.36 -16.38
N TYR A 423 3.98 30.45 -16.52
CA TYR A 423 2.52 30.39 -16.65
C TYR A 423 2.06 29.40 -17.73
N ALA A 424 2.72 29.39 -18.90
CA ALA A 424 2.40 28.46 -19.98
C ALA A 424 2.53 26.97 -19.57
N GLN A 425 3.49 26.65 -18.70
CA GLN A 425 3.71 25.30 -18.18
C GLN A 425 2.65 24.95 -17.13
N LEU A 426 2.41 25.83 -16.15
CA LEU A 426 1.37 25.64 -15.14
C LEU A 426 -0.03 25.50 -15.76
N ARG A 427 -0.29 26.22 -16.86
CA ARG A 427 -1.53 26.11 -17.62
C ARG A 427 -1.70 24.73 -18.26
N LYS A 428 -0.64 24.18 -18.88
CA LYS A 428 -0.68 22.82 -19.45
C LYS A 428 -0.92 21.77 -18.37
N ILE A 429 -0.29 21.92 -17.20
CA ILE A 429 -0.52 21.04 -16.05
C ILE A 429 -1.99 21.10 -15.62
N ALA A 430 -2.54 22.31 -15.44
CA ALA A 430 -3.93 22.52 -15.06
C ALA A 430 -4.92 21.94 -16.10
N ASP A 431 -4.68 22.16 -17.40
CA ASP A 431 -5.50 21.60 -18.48
C ASP A 431 -5.45 20.06 -18.49
N GLY A 432 -4.27 19.48 -18.23
CA GLY A 432 -4.08 18.03 -18.12
C GLY A 432 -4.81 17.41 -16.92
N ILE A 433 -4.76 18.08 -15.76
CA ILE A 433 -5.54 17.70 -14.57
C ILE A 433 -7.03 17.66 -14.90
N VAL A 434 -7.58 18.74 -15.46
CA VAL A 434 -9.01 18.83 -15.80
C VAL A 434 -9.42 17.73 -16.79
N ALA A 435 -8.57 17.42 -17.76
CA ALA A 435 -8.82 16.36 -18.73
C ALA A 435 -8.76 14.94 -18.12
N ALA A 436 -8.10 14.77 -16.97
CA ALA A 436 -7.94 13.48 -16.30
C ALA A 436 -9.08 13.10 -15.35
N VAL A 437 -9.83 14.08 -14.82
CA VAL A 437 -10.87 13.84 -13.79
C VAL A 437 -12.29 14.27 -14.20
N PRO A 438 -12.79 13.84 -15.38
CA PRO A 438 -14.07 14.32 -15.90
C PRO A 438 -15.28 13.91 -15.05
N ARG A 439 -15.30 12.73 -14.41
CA ARG A 439 -16.44 12.29 -13.59
C ARG A 439 -16.49 13.01 -12.26
N THR A 440 -15.33 13.24 -11.63
CA THR A 440 -15.17 14.01 -10.40
C THR A 440 -15.68 15.43 -10.60
N LEU A 441 -15.29 16.06 -11.71
CA LEU A 441 -15.78 17.38 -12.10
C LEU A 441 -17.30 17.37 -12.30
N ALA A 442 -17.82 16.46 -13.11
CA ALA A 442 -19.25 16.35 -13.37
C ALA A 442 -20.09 16.04 -12.11
N GLY A 443 -19.52 15.29 -11.16
CA GLY A 443 -20.14 14.96 -9.88
C GLY A 443 -20.10 16.09 -8.85
N GLY A 444 -19.42 17.21 -9.13
CA GLY A 444 -19.26 18.30 -8.18
C GLY A 444 -18.29 18.01 -7.03
N GLY A 445 -17.52 16.92 -7.12
CA GLY A 445 -16.57 16.50 -6.08
C GLY A 445 -15.37 17.46 -5.95
N PRO A 446 -14.70 17.48 -4.78
CA PRO A 446 -13.54 18.34 -4.57
C PRO A 446 -12.30 17.86 -5.33
N LEU A 447 -11.42 18.79 -5.69
CA LEU A 447 -10.08 18.52 -6.21
C LEU A 447 -9.04 18.88 -5.15
N ILE A 448 -8.33 17.88 -4.66
CA ILE A 448 -7.21 18.06 -3.75
C ILE A 448 -5.93 17.96 -4.58
N LEU A 449 -5.15 19.03 -4.65
CA LEU A 449 -3.91 19.13 -5.43
C LEU A 449 -2.75 19.37 -4.47
N VAL A 450 -1.70 18.58 -4.61
CA VAL A 450 -0.51 18.68 -3.78
C VAL A 450 0.73 18.83 -4.66
N PHE A 451 1.62 19.74 -4.32
CA PHE A 451 2.83 19.99 -5.08
C PHE A 451 4.06 19.95 -4.18
N THR A 452 5.15 19.34 -4.65
CA THR A 452 6.47 19.48 -4.01
C THR A 452 6.91 20.95 -4.08
N GLY A 453 6.87 21.55 -5.28
CA GLY A 453 7.23 22.95 -5.50
C GLY A 453 6.14 23.98 -5.11
N ASP A 454 6.56 25.21 -4.88
CA ASP A 454 5.76 26.37 -4.41
C ASP A 454 4.83 26.96 -5.49
N TYR A 455 3.84 26.17 -5.96
CA TYR A 455 2.98 26.54 -7.11
C TYR A 455 1.47 26.40 -6.86
N ALA A 456 1.05 25.97 -5.66
CA ALA A 456 -0.35 25.60 -5.44
C ALA A 456 -1.31 26.75 -5.69
N LYS A 457 -0.97 27.96 -5.22
CA LYS A 457 -1.81 29.13 -5.45
C LYS A 457 -2.01 29.41 -6.94
N LEU A 458 -0.94 29.36 -7.73
CA LEU A 458 -1.00 29.68 -9.16
C LEU A 458 -1.82 28.66 -9.92
N VAL A 459 -1.63 27.36 -9.65
CA VAL A 459 -2.40 26.30 -10.32
C VAL A 459 -3.87 26.38 -9.91
N GLY A 460 -4.18 26.49 -8.62
CA GLY A 460 -5.56 26.60 -8.14
C GLY A 460 -6.28 27.85 -8.66
N GLU A 461 -5.60 29.00 -8.74
CA GLU A 461 -6.17 30.20 -9.35
C GLU A 461 -6.36 30.05 -10.86
N THR A 462 -5.42 29.41 -11.57
CA THR A 462 -5.57 29.14 -13.02
C THR A 462 -6.79 28.26 -13.28
N MET A 463 -7.00 27.22 -12.46
CA MET A 463 -8.15 26.33 -12.61
C MET A 463 -9.48 27.04 -12.33
N THR A 464 -9.56 27.83 -11.27
CA THR A 464 -10.80 28.55 -10.91
C THR A 464 -11.10 29.75 -11.79
N LYS A 465 -10.10 30.62 -12.06
CA LYS A 465 -10.30 31.90 -12.76
C LYS A 465 -10.17 31.82 -14.27
N ASP A 466 -9.21 31.02 -14.77
CA ASP A 466 -8.89 31.00 -16.20
C ASP A 466 -9.59 29.84 -16.94
N ILE A 467 -9.66 28.66 -16.32
CA ILE A 467 -10.33 27.48 -16.90
C ILE A 467 -11.82 27.48 -16.54
N GLY A 468 -12.18 28.00 -15.36
CA GLY A 468 -13.58 28.08 -14.90
C GLY A 468 -14.07 26.83 -14.19
N VAL A 469 -13.18 26.09 -13.53
CA VAL A 469 -13.56 24.95 -12.67
C VAL A 469 -14.38 25.47 -11.49
N THR A 470 -15.61 24.98 -11.37
CA THR A 470 -16.56 25.37 -10.31
C THR A 470 -16.50 24.48 -9.08
N ASN A 471 -15.86 23.31 -9.20
CA ASN A 471 -15.67 22.37 -8.10
C ASN A 471 -14.82 22.97 -6.99
N PRO A 472 -15.01 22.55 -5.73
CA PRO A 472 -14.11 22.96 -4.67
C PRO A 472 -12.68 22.49 -4.94
N ILE A 473 -11.72 23.41 -4.85
CA ILE A 473 -10.29 23.15 -4.96
C ILE A 473 -9.62 23.37 -3.60
N VAL A 474 -8.81 22.40 -3.19
CA VAL A 474 -7.83 22.45 -2.11
C VAL A 474 -6.46 22.23 -2.74
N SER A 475 -5.76 23.31 -3.07
CA SER A 475 -4.42 23.27 -3.63
C SER A 475 -3.41 23.67 -2.55
N ILE A 476 -2.49 22.77 -2.24
CA ILE A 476 -1.45 22.92 -1.21
C ILE A 476 -0.07 22.57 -1.79
N ASP A 477 0.98 23.20 -1.29
CA ASP A 477 2.35 23.00 -1.78
C ASP A 477 3.36 22.85 -0.63
N ASN A 478 4.62 22.63 -1.01
CA ASN A 478 5.75 22.38 -0.11
C ASN A 478 5.53 21.11 0.72
N LEU A 479 4.98 20.07 0.08
CA LEU A 479 4.76 18.76 0.67
C LEU A 479 5.47 17.72 -0.19
N GLU A 480 6.38 16.99 0.44
CA GLU A 480 7.03 15.84 -0.19
C GLU A 480 6.18 14.60 0.09
N LEU A 481 5.51 14.10 -0.94
CA LEU A 481 4.68 12.90 -0.87
C LEU A 481 5.29 11.78 -1.70
N GLN A 482 5.07 10.56 -1.24
CA GLN A 482 5.46 9.34 -1.90
C GLN A 482 4.23 8.61 -2.43
N GLU A 483 4.49 7.65 -3.31
CA GLU A 483 3.44 6.76 -3.74
C GLU A 483 2.92 5.94 -2.55
N PHE A 484 1.61 5.65 -2.52
CA PHE A 484 0.92 4.95 -1.42
C PHE A 484 0.80 5.73 -0.11
N ASP A 485 1.08 7.04 -0.15
CA ASP A 485 0.72 7.93 0.93
C ASP A 485 -0.81 8.14 0.99
N TYR A 486 -1.27 8.35 2.21
CA TYR A 486 -2.57 8.89 2.54
C TYR A 486 -2.34 10.17 3.31
N ILE A 487 -3.16 11.19 3.05
CA ILE A 487 -3.05 12.46 3.77
C ILE A 487 -4.32 12.77 4.55
N ASP A 488 -4.12 13.28 5.76
CA ASP A 488 -5.13 14.08 6.44
C ASP A 488 -4.77 15.55 6.24
N VAL A 489 -5.71 16.33 5.73
CA VAL A 489 -5.56 17.78 5.61
C VAL A 489 -6.37 18.41 6.74
N GLY A 490 -5.69 18.97 7.73
CA GLY A 490 -6.33 19.57 8.90
C GLY A 490 -6.99 20.92 8.61
N GLU A 491 -7.51 21.55 9.66
CA GLU A 491 -8.14 22.87 9.55
C GLU A 491 -7.14 23.97 9.19
N MET A 492 -7.63 25.05 8.55
CA MET A 492 -6.78 26.19 8.23
C MET A 492 -6.38 26.96 9.49
N ILE A 493 -5.07 27.09 9.72
CA ILE A 493 -4.53 27.80 10.87
C ILE A 493 -4.39 29.30 10.54
N TYR A 494 -5.10 30.14 11.27
CA TYR A 494 -5.00 31.60 11.19
C TYR A 494 -4.09 32.18 12.28
N PRO A 495 -3.37 33.28 12.02
CA PRO A 495 -3.37 34.10 10.79
C PRO A 495 -2.40 33.62 9.71
N ALA A 496 -1.62 32.57 9.96
CA ALA A 496 -0.55 32.10 9.09
C ALA A 496 -1.03 31.60 7.71
N ARG A 497 -2.30 31.20 7.59
CA ARG A 497 -2.90 30.63 6.37
C ARG A 497 -2.10 29.44 5.85
N VAL A 498 -1.85 28.50 6.75
CA VAL A 498 -1.23 27.19 6.49
C VAL A 498 -2.21 26.10 6.93
N VAL A 499 -2.05 24.90 6.39
CA VAL A 499 -2.80 23.70 6.82
C VAL A 499 -1.80 22.64 7.32
N PRO A 500 -2.04 22.03 8.50
CA PRO A 500 -1.26 20.88 8.91
C PRO A 500 -1.66 19.67 8.05
N VAL A 501 -0.66 18.92 7.60
CA VAL A 501 -0.87 17.70 6.80
C VAL A 501 -0.20 16.53 7.48
N VAL A 502 -1.00 15.53 7.85
CA VAL A 502 -0.49 14.26 8.36
C VAL A 502 -0.36 13.32 7.17
N VAL A 503 0.87 12.90 6.87
CA VAL A 503 1.17 11.93 5.83
C VAL A 503 1.28 10.55 6.48
N LYS A 504 0.52 9.59 5.95
CA LYS A 504 0.43 8.21 6.41
C LYS A 504 0.82 7.31 5.24
N SER A 505 2.03 6.75 5.27
CA SER A 505 2.53 5.91 4.18
C SER A 505 2.14 4.46 4.40
N LEU A 506 1.53 3.85 3.39
CA LEU A 506 1.33 2.40 3.33
C LEU A 506 2.56 1.65 2.79
N VAL A 507 3.64 2.36 2.46
CA VAL A 507 4.91 1.78 2.02
C VAL A 507 6.05 2.41 2.83
N PHE A 508 6.96 1.58 3.34
CA PHE A 508 8.14 2.06 4.06
C PHE A 508 9.31 2.31 3.08
N PRO A 509 9.80 3.55 2.90
CA PRO A 509 11.20 3.75 2.54
C PRO A 509 12.08 3.15 3.65
N GLU A 510 12.95 2.20 3.30
CA GLU A 510 13.92 1.66 4.25
C GLU A 510 14.89 2.74 4.73
N VAL A 511 15.27 2.61 6.01
CA VAL A 511 16.35 3.34 6.66
C VAL A 511 17.61 3.21 5.78
N SER A 512 17.91 4.24 5.00
CA SER A 512 19.24 4.29 4.39
C SER A 512 20.23 4.33 5.54
N GLY A 513 21.22 3.43 5.54
CA GLY A 513 22.33 3.42 6.51
C GLY A 513 23.25 4.65 6.41
N ARG A 514 22.70 5.84 6.13
CA ARG A 514 23.34 7.12 6.39
C ARG A 514 23.46 7.22 7.90
N LYS A 515 24.61 6.77 8.42
CA LYS A 515 25.12 7.27 9.69
C LYS A 515 24.98 8.78 9.63
N ALA A 516 24.13 9.34 10.49
CA ALA A 516 24.26 10.74 10.82
C ALA A 516 25.73 10.93 11.19
N GLU A 517 26.44 11.81 10.48
CA GLU A 517 27.73 12.27 10.94
C GLU A 517 27.47 12.94 12.29
N VAL A 518 27.74 12.21 13.36
CA VAL A 518 27.85 12.77 14.69
C VAL A 518 28.98 13.79 14.58
N ILE A 519 28.62 15.07 14.53
CA ILE A 519 29.58 16.12 14.82
C ILE A 519 29.82 16.00 16.32
N GLU A 520 30.81 15.20 16.70
CA GLU A 520 31.39 15.26 18.03
C GLU A 520 31.87 16.71 18.25
N GLN A 521 31.33 17.37 19.27
CA GLN A 521 31.80 18.68 19.73
C GLN A 521 33.13 18.55 20.48
#